data_AF-A0A2H1VN50-F1
#
_entry.id   AF-A0A2H1VN50-F1
#
_cell.length_a   1.000
_cell.length_b   1.000
_cell.length_c   1.000
_cell.angle_alpha   90.00
_cell.angle_beta   90.00
_cell.angle_gamma   90.00
#
_symmetry.space_group_name_H-M   'P 1'
#
loop_
_entity.id
_entity.type
_entity.pdbx_description
1 polymer ?
#
loop_
_entity_poly.entity_id
_entity_poly.type
_entity_poly.pdbx_seq_one_letter_code
_entity_poly.pdbx_strand_id
1 'polypeptide(L)'
;MSIQKSFFGKVVCNHEYNHNKKETELYLGVTALGLNIYEKDNKLTPKTTFPWSEIKHISFDDKKFVIKFVEKTTNNFIFFSPKGMNKLILDLCIGNHDLYMRRRKPDTMEVQQMKAQAKEEKQ
;
A
#
# COMPACT_ATOMS: atom_id res chain seq x y z
N MET A 1 -0.68 5.28 -21.04
CA MET A 1 -0.27 4.13 -20.22
C MET A 1 0.52 4.68 -19.03
N SER A 2 -0.18 5.20 -18.03
CA SER A 2 0.46 5.90 -16.91
C SER A 2 1.23 4.90 -16.08
N ILE A 3 2.56 5.04 -16.06
CA ILE A 3 3.47 4.27 -15.23
C ILE A 3 3.02 4.47 -13.78
N GLN A 4 2.34 3.47 -13.21
CA GLN A 4 2.05 3.43 -11.80
C GLN A 4 3.40 3.43 -11.09
N LYS A 5 3.78 4.58 -10.52
CA LYS A 5 4.99 4.71 -9.69
C LYS A 5 4.76 3.90 -8.42
N SER A 6 4.96 2.59 -8.50
CA SER A 6 5.01 1.74 -7.33
C SER A 6 6.34 2.01 -6.62
N PHE A 7 6.27 2.50 -5.39
CA PHE A 7 7.45 2.55 -4.55
C PHE A 7 7.81 1.12 -4.16
N PHE A 8 9.03 0.71 -4.50
CA PHE A 8 9.66 -0.54 -4.06
C PHE A 8 10.77 -0.17 -3.07
N GLY A 9 10.46 -0.23 -1.78
CA GLY A 9 11.41 0.04 -0.70
C GLY A 9 11.87 -1.24 -0.02
N LYS A 10 13.17 -1.32 0.31
CA LYS A 10 13.67 -2.38 1.19
C LYS A 10 13.14 -2.17 2.60
N VAL A 11 12.50 -3.20 3.16
CA VAL A 11 11.99 -3.23 4.53
C VAL A 11 12.47 -4.51 5.21
N VAL A 12 12.58 -4.52 6.53
CA VAL A 12 12.95 -5.70 7.30
C VAL A 12 11.73 -6.12 8.12
N CYS A 13 11.20 -7.32 7.89
CA CYS A 13 10.09 -7.82 8.70
C CYS A 13 10.63 -8.71 9.82
N ASN A 14 10.15 -8.47 11.05
CA ASN A 14 10.33 -9.39 12.15
C ASN A 14 9.08 -10.26 12.23
N HIS A 15 9.21 -11.53 11.89
CA HIS A 15 8.11 -12.48 12.01
C HIS A 15 8.04 -12.95 13.47
N GLU A 16 7.24 -12.27 14.32
CA GLU A 16 7.08 -12.64 15.73
C GLU A 16 6.33 -13.98 15.95
N TYR A 17 5.84 -14.62 14.88
CA TYR A 17 5.02 -15.84 14.98
C TYR A 17 5.78 -17.11 15.38
N ASN A 18 7.12 -17.10 15.31
CA ASN A 18 7.94 -18.21 15.81
C ASN A 18 9.03 -17.62 16.70
N HIS A 19 9.34 -18.29 17.81
CA HIS A 19 10.29 -17.92 18.86
C HIS A 19 11.76 -17.67 18.40
N ASN A 20 11.99 -17.52 17.09
CA ASN A 20 13.25 -17.16 16.46
C ASN A 20 13.09 -15.81 15.74
N LYS A 21 13.75 -14.77 16.27
CA LYS A 21 13.90 -13.47 15.59
C LYS A 21 14.79 -13.63 14.36
N LYS A 22 14.23 -14.09 13.24
CA LYS A 22 14.90 -14.02 11.94
C LYS A 22 14.52 -12.72 11.26
N GLU A 23 15.44 -11.77 11.25
CA GLU A 23 15.34 -10.58 10.41
C GLU A 23 15.37 -11.01 8.95
N THR A 24 14.25 -10.86 8.26
CA THR A 24 14.15 -11.19 6.83
C THR A 24 14.08 -9.92 6.03
N GLU A 25 15.03 -9.74 5.10
CA GLU A 25 15.00 -8.64 4.14
C GLU A 25 13.86 -8.87 3.13
N LEU A 26 12.90 -7.96 3.11
CA LEU A 26 11.77 -7.97 2.20
C LEU A 26 11.68 -6.64 1.46
N TYR A 27 10.82 -6.59 0.44
CA TYR A 27 10.51 -5.38 -0.28
C TYR A 27 9.02 -5.08 -0.17
N LEU A 28 8.70 -3.82 0.15
CA LEU A 28 7.34 -3.32 0.18
C LEU A 28 7.06 -2.60 -1.14
N GLY A 29 6.05 -3.06 -1.86
CA GLY A 29 5.46 -2.40 -3.02
C GLY A 29 4.19 -1.67 -2.63
N VAL A 30 4.14 -0.35 -2.82
CA VAL A 30 2.90 0.43 -2.70
C VAL A 30 2.26 0.56 -4.08
N THR A 31 1.00 0.14 -4.25
CA THR A 31 0.30 0.13 -5.54
C THR A 31 -1.05 0.84 -5.45
N ALA A 32 -1.68 1.06 -6.59
CA ALA A 32 -3.03 1.64 -6.63
C ALA A 32 -4.13 0.72 -6.08
N LEU A 33 -3.85 -0.58 -5.91
CA LEU A 33 -4.81 -1.59 -5.43
C LEU A 33 -4.57 -1.99 -3.97
N GLY A 34 -3.34 -1.82 -3.47
CA GLY A 34 -2.98 -2.22 -2.13
C GLY A 34 -1.46 -2.20 -1.91
N LEU A 35 -1.04 -2.95 -0.91
CA LEU A 35 0.35 -3.19 -0.56
C LEU A 35 0.78 -4.59 -0.95
N ASN A 36 2.01 -4.74 -1.43
CA ASN A 36 2.60 -6.00 -1.82
C ASN A 36 3.91 -6.23 -1.07
N ILE A 37 4.15 -7.44 -0.60
CA ILE A 37 5.40 -7.87 0.02
C ILE A 37 6.11 -8.83 -0.91
N TYR A 38 7.37 -8.55 -1.19
CA TYR A 38 8.22 -9.33 -2.08
C TYR A 38 9.45 -9.83 -1.33
N GLU A 39 9.95 -10.98 -1.74
CA GLU A 39 11.22 -11.50 -1.24
C GLU A 39 12.38 -10.81 -1.93
N LYS A 40 13.57 -10.88 -1.33
CA LYS A 40 14.78 -10.29 -1.91
C LYS A 40 15.10 -10.84 -3.30
N ASP A 41 14.95 -12.15 -3.45
CA ASP A 41 15.34 -12.90 -4.63
C ASP A 41 14.21 -12.98 -5.68
N ASN A 42 12.97 -12.61 -5.31
CA ASN A 42 11.83 -12.57 -6.22
C ASN A 42 11.01 -11.29 -6.05
N LYS A 43 11.26 -10.32 -6.94
CA LYS A 43 10.56 -9.03 -7.00
C LYS A 43 9.42 -8.97 -8.03
N LEU A 44 9.22 -10.05 -8.78
CA LEU A 44 8.17 -10.11 -9.82
C LEU A 44 6.85 -10.57 -9.22
N THR A 45 6.89 -11.60 -8.38
CA THR A 45 5.70 -12.17 -7.76
C THR A 45 5.62 -11.79 -6.29
N PRO A 46 4.56 -11.08 -5.84
CA PRO A 46 4.40 -10.78 -4.43
C PRO A 46 4.14 -12.08 -3.65
N LYS A 47 4.82 -12.23 -2.52
CA LYS A 47 4.58 -13.30 -1.55
C LYS A 47 3.28 -13.07 -0.78
N THR A 48 2.97 -11.81 -0.50
CA THR A 48 1.77 -11.42 0.22
C THR A 48 1.23 -10.12 -0.34
N THR A 49 -0.09 -10.01 -0.45
CA THR A 49 -0.78 -8.82 -0.95
C THR A 49 -1.86 -8.43 0.05
N PHE A 50 -1.91 -7.14 0.39
CA PHE A 50 -2.90 -6.54 1.27
C PHE A 50 -3.71 -5.50 0.48
N PRO A 51 -4.94 -5.82 0.07
CA PRO A 51 -5.83 -4.87 -0.58
C PRO A 51 -6.11 -3.65 0.30
N TRP A 52 -6.30 -2.48 -0.30
CA TRP A 52 -6.69 -1.28 0.45
C TRP A 52 -7.98 -1.46 1.26
N SER A 53 -8.92 -2.28 0.79
CA SER A 53 -10.17 -2.58 1.51
C SER A 53 -9.98 -3.34 2.82
N GLU A 54 -8.87 -4.05 2.99
CA GLU A 54 -8.58 -4.84 4.20
C GLU A 54 -7.79 -4.03 5.24
N ILE A 55 -7.24 -2.89 4.84
CA ILE A 55 -6.40 -2.05 5.69
C ILE A 55 -7.27 -1.03 6.42
N LYS A 56 -7.23 -1.06 7.75
CA LYS A 56 -7.96 -0.13 8.62
C LYS A 56 -7.16 1.11 8.95
N HIS A 57 -5.89 0.94 9.28
CA HIS A 57 -5.05 2.02 9.75
C HIS A 57 -3.58 1.69 9.53
N ILE A 58 -2.81 2.70 9.14
CA ILE A 58 -1.37 2.61 8.96
C ILE A 58 -0.69 3.65 9.85
N SER A 59 0.35 3.26 10.56
CA SER A 59 1.10 4.14 11.46
C SER A 59 2.54 3.66 11.60
N PHE A 60 3.43 4.53 12.04
CA PHE A 60 4.79 4.15 12.43
C PHE A 60 5.22 4.83 13.72
N ASP A 61 6.20 4.22 14.39
CA ASP A 61 6.89 4.73 15.56
C ASP A 61 8.40 4.42 15.44
N ASP A 62 9.21 5.48 15.30
CA ASP A 62 10.63 5.43 14.90
C ASP A 62 10.87 4.51 13.68
N LYS A 63 11.38 3.31 13.92
CA LYS A 63 11.66 2.30 12.88
C LYS A 63 10.49 1.34 12.65
N LYS A 64 9.58 1.20 13.61
CA LYS A 64 8.48 0.23 13.60
C LYS A 64 7.30 0.77 12.80
N PHE A 65 6.93 0.10 11.74
CA PHE A 65 5.75 0.37 10.94
C PHE A 65 4.67 -0.67 11.22
N VAL A 66 3.43 -0.23 11.37
CA VAL A 66 2.29 -1.06 11.78
C VAL A 66 1.14 -0.85 10.80
N ILE A 67 0.68 -1.95 10.21
CA ILE A 67 -0.53 -2.02 9.39
C ILE A 67 -1.58 -2.80 10.19
N LYS A 68 -2.68 -2.14 10.50
CA LYS A 68 -3.84 -2.73 11.17
C LYS A 68 -4.88 -3.10 10.14
N PHE A 69 -5.43 -4.29 10.27
CA PHE A 69 -6.49 -4.78 9.38
C PHE A 69 -7.88 -4.38 9.89
N VAL A 70 -8.86 -4.38 8.98
CA VAL A 70 -10.27 -4.11 9.30
C VAL A 70 -10.82 -5.24 10.17
N GLU A 71 -10.48 -6.48 9.83
CA GLU A 71 -10.89 -7.66 10.60
C GLU A 71 -10.09 -7.74 11.91
N LYS A 72 -10.82 -7.80 13.04
CA LYS A 72 -10.20 -7.80 14.38
C LYS A 72 -9.51 -9.12 14.74
N THR A 73 -9.82 -10.18 14.01
CA THR A 73 -9.25 -11.53 14.15
C THR A 73 -7.86 -11.62 13.53
N THR A 74 -7.55 -10.78 12.55
CA THR A 74 -6.29 -10.77 11.82
C THR A 74 -5.22 -10.01 12.60
N ASN A 75 -4.07 -10.65 12.82
CA ASN A 75 -2.93 -10.04 13.49
C ASN A 75 -2.41 -8.84 12.69
N ASN A 76 -2.00 -7.78 13.39
CA ASN A 76 -1.38 -6.62 12.73
C ASN A 76 -0.09 -7.04 12.01
N PHE A 77 0.13 -6.48 10.82
CA PHE A 77 1.39 -6.66 10.12
C PHE A 77 2.38 -5.60 10.57
N ILE A 78 3.52 -6.03 11.10
CA ILE A 78 4.55 -5.15 11.67
C ILE A 78 5.86 -5.39 10.92
N PHE A 79 6.47 -4.29 10.47
CA PHE A 79 7.80 -4.33 9.86
C PHE A 79 8.65 -3.16 10.34
N PHE A 80 9.95 -3.24 10.07
CA PHE A 80 10.93 -2.25 10.43
C PHE A 80 11.58 -1.66 9.18
N SER A 81 11.71 -0.34 9.12
CA SER A 81 12.46 0.34 8.08
C SER A 81 13.70 1.05 8.65
N PRO A 82 14.71 1.30 7.82
CA PRO A 82 15.73 2.31 8.10
C PRO A 82 15.11 3.66 8.49
N LYS A 83 15.80 4.42 9.34
CA LYS A 83 15.35 5.74 9.80
C LYS A 83 15.08 6.67 8.62
N GLY A 84 13.99 7.42 8.68
CA GLY A 84 13.60 8.41 7.67
C GLY A 84 12.76 7.87 6.51
N MET A 85 12.71 6.55 6.26
CA MET A 85 11.88 5.99 5.18
C MET A 85 10.40 5.83 5.56
N ASN A 86 10.09 5.57 6.83
CA ASN A 86 8.71 5.34 7.29
C ASN A 86 7.76 6.50 6.96
N LYS A 87 8.23 7.75 7.05
CA LYS A 87 7.42 8.92 6.68
C LYS A 87 7.03 8.89 5.20
N LEU A 88 8.00 8.63 4.32
CA LEU A 88 7.75 8.51 2.88
C LEU A 88 6.78 7.37 2.55
N ILE A 89 6.96 6.21 3.19
CA ILE A 89 6.06 5.06 3.03
C ILE A 89 4.64 5.43 3.47
N LEU A 90 4.49 6.10 4.62
CA LEU A 90 3.18 6.55 5.12
C LEU A 90 2.50 7.52 4.15
N ASP A 91 3.21 8.54 3.67
CA ASP A 91 2.67 9.54 2.74
C ASP A 91 2.19 8.88 1.43
N LEU A 92 2.95 7.92 0.92
CA LEU A 92 2.57 7.13 -0.26
C LEU A 92 1.35 6.24 -0.01
N CYS A 93 1.27 5.60 1.15
CA CYS A 93 0.12 4.79 1.53
C CYS A 93 -1.15 5.64 1.63
N ILE A 94 -1.08 6.80 2.30
CA ILE A 94 -2.20 7.73 2.44
C ILE A 94 -2.67 8.20 1.05
N GLY A 95 -1.75 8.68 0.20
CA GLY A 95 -2.11 9.16 -1.13
C GLY A 95 -2.75 8.07 -2.02
N ASN A 96 -2.23 6.85 -1.99
CA ASN A 96 -2.82 5.74 -2.77
C ASN A 96 -4.16 5.28 -2.21
N HIS A 97 -4.30 5.19 -0.88
CA HIS A 97 -5.56 4.81 -0.24
C HIS A 97 -6.65 5.85 -0.50
N ASP A 98 -6.33 7.16 -0.43
CA ASP A 98 -7.29 8.23 -0.73
C ASP A 98 -7.77 8.18 -2.18
N LEU A 99 -6.85 7.99 -3.13
CA LEU A 99 -7.20 7.80 -4.54
C LEU A 99 -8.06 6.54 -4.75
N TYR A 100 -7.74 5.45 -4.06
CA TYR A 100 -8.54 4.23 -4.07
C TYR A 100 -9.97 4.48 -3.56
N MET A 101 -10.12 5.19 -2.44
CA MET A 101 -11.44 5.52 -1.88
C MET A 101 -12.23 6.48 -2.78
N ARG A 102 -11.59 7.46 -3.40
CA ARG A 102 -12.23 8.37 -4.38
C ARG A 102 -12.77 7.60 -5.58
N ARG A 103 -12.02 6.64 -6.12
CA ARG A 103 -12.44 5.80 -7.27
C ARG A 103 -13.65 4.91 -6.98
N ARG A 104 -13.96 4.66 -5.70
CA ARG A 104 -15.10 3.84 -5.27
C ARG A 104 -16.36 4.65 -4.94
N LYS A 105 -16.25 5.98 -4.87
CA LYS A 105 -17.43 6.86 -4.77
C LYS A 105 -18.02 7.07 -6.16
N PRO A 106 -19.35 7.28 -6.27
CA PRO A 106 -19.94 7.74 -7.52
C PRO A 106 -19.21 9.00 -8.01
N ASP A 107 -18.94 9.08 -9.32
CA ASP A 107 -18.34 10.27 -9.91
C ASP A 107 -19.15 11.51 -9.53
N THR A 108 -18.48 12.64 -9.27
CA THR A 108 -19.17 13.91 -9.09
C THR A 108 -19.88 14.33 -10.38
N MET A 109 -20.95 15.12 -10.26
CA MET A 109 -21.66 15.65 -11.44
C MET A 109 -20.73 16.36 -12.43
N GLU A 110 -19.72 17.07 -11.92
CA GLU A 110 -18.69 17.75 -12.71
C GLU A 110 -17.83 16.77 -13.50
N VAL A 111 -17.37 15.66 -12.90
CA VAL A 111 -16.61 14.61 -13.61
C VAL A 111 -17.48 13.89 -14.64
N GLN A 112 -18.78 13.71 -14.37
CA GLN A 112 -19.73 13.15 -15.33
C GLN A 112 -19.89 14.06 -16.55
N GLN A 113 -20.02 15.38 -16.34
CA GLN A 113 -20.10 16.37 -17.40
C GLN A 113 -18.81 16.43 -18.23
N MET A 114 -17.64 16.46 -17.59
CA MET A 114 -16.35 16.44 -18.29
C MET A 114 -16.20 15.17 -19.16
N LYS A 115 -16.64 14.00 -18.67
CA LYS A 115 -16.62 12.75 -19.44
C LYS A 115 -17.60 12.77 -20.62
N ALA A 116 -18.76 13.43 -20.47
CA ALA A 116 -19.73 13.59 -21.55
C ALA A 116 -19.17 14.51 -22.65
N GLN A 117 -18.59 15.64 -22.26
CA GLN A 117 -17.98 16.61 -23.17
C GLN A 117 -16.80 16.00 -23.95
N ALA A 118 -15.91 15.26 -23.27
CA ALA A 118 -14.81 14.56 -23.93
C ALA A 118 -15.24 13.40 -24.86
N LYS A 119 -16.49 12.90 -24.74
CA LYS A 119 -17.07 11.95 -25.69
C LYS A 119 -17.63 12.65 -26.92
N GLU A 120 -18.27 13.81 -26.74
CA GLU A 120 -18.80 14.63 -27.83
C GLU A 120 -17.68 15.23 -28.70
N GLU A 121 -16.58 15.70 -28.09
CA GLU A 121 -15.41 16.25 -28.83
C GLU A 121 -14.60 15.19 -29.60
N LYS A 122 -14.80 13.90 -29.30
CA LYS A 122 -14.16 12.78 -30.00
C LYS A 122 -14.97 12.28 -31.19
N GLN A 123 -16.17 12.83 -31.40
CA GLN A 123 -17.07 12.48 -32.49
C GLN A 123 -16.85 13.42 -33.68
#